data_AF-A0A4Y8C266-F1
#
_entry.id   AF-A0A4Y8C266-F1
#
_cell.length_a   1.000
_cell.length_b   1.000
_cell.length_c   1.000
_cell.angle_alpha   90.00
_cell.angle_beta   90.00
_cell.angle_gamma   90.00
#
_symmetry.space_group_name_H-M   'P 1'
#
loop_
_entity.id
_entity.type
_entity.pdbx_description
1 polymer ?
#
loop_
_entity_poly.entity_id
_entity_poly.type
_entity_poly.pdbx_seq_one_letter_code
_entity_poly.pdbx_strand_id
1 'polypeptide(L)' 'GCGETPYITLITRLFGERMIVANATGCSSIYGGSAPSTPYRKSVKNGHGPAWGNSLFEDNAEFGLGMKIATENT' A
#
# COMPACT_ATOMS: atom_id res chain seq x y z
N GLY A 1 7.31 -5.68 18.44
CA GLY A 1 7.68 -6.47 17.26
C GLY A 1 6.44 -7.09 16.68
N CYS A 2 5.67 -6.32 15.90
CA CYS A 2 4.54 -6.85 15.15
C CYS A 2 5.04 -7.84 14.08
N GLY A 3 4.33 -8.94 13.87
CA GLY A 3 4.71 -9.97 12.89
C GLY A 3 4.42 -9.58 11.43
N GLU A 4 3.57 -8.59 11.18
CA GLU A 4 3.15 -8.21 9.82
C GLU A 4 4.13 -7.26 9.13
N THR A 5 4.61 -6.24 9.85
CA THR A 5 5.36 -5.12 9.25
C THR A 5 6.71 -5.47 8.62
N PRO A 6 7.46 -6.50 9.06
CA PRO A 6 8.68 -6.92 8.36
C PRO A 6 8.42 -7.38 6.92
N TYR A 7 7.28 -8.04 6.65
CA TYR A 7 6.92 -8.49 5.30
C TYR A 7 6.61 -7.30 4.38
N ILE A 8 5.81 -6.35 4.85
CA ILE A 8 5.47 -5.13 4.10
C ILE A 8 6.75 -4.30 3.82
N THR A 9 7.64 -4.20 4.82
CA THR A 9 8.92 -3.49 4.68
C THR A 9 9.82 -4.15 3.62
N LEU A 10 9.89 -5.49 3.59
CA LEU A 10 10.68 -6.20 2.60
C LEU A 10 10.11 -5.99 1.18
N ILE A 11 8.80 -6.12 1.02
CA ILE A 11 8.11 -5.94 -0.26
C ILE A 11 8.32 -4.51 -0.80
N THR A 12 8.19 -3.48 0.04
CA THR A 12 8.41 -2.09 -0.36
C THR A 12 9.87 -1.78 -0.70
N ARG A 13 10.84 -2.46 -0.09
CA ARG A 13 12.27 -2.34 -0.49
C ARG A 13 12.56 -2.92 -1.87
N LEU A 14 11.84 -3.97 -2.28
CA LEU A 14 12.04 -4.61 -3.57
C LEU A 14 11.25 -3.91 -4.71
N PHE A 15 10.03 -3.44 -4.42
CA PHE A 15 9.09 -2.98 -5.46
C PHE A 15 8.43 -1.64 -5.17
N GLY A 16 8.73 -1.00 -4.04
CA GLY A 16 7.97 0.15 -3.54
C GLY A 16 7.96 1.38 -4.46
N GLU A 17 8.96 1.56 -5.32
CA GLU A 17 9.02 2.71 -6.24
C GLU A 17 7.99 2.64 -7.39
N ARG A 18 7.35 1.49 -7.60
CA ARG A 18 6.38 1.25 -8.69
C ARG A 18 5.16 0.44 -8.24
N MET A 19 4.86 0.50 -6.94
CA MET A 19 3.80 -0.28 -6.30
C MET A 19 2.57 0.57 -6.05
N ILE A 20 1.40 -0.02 -6.24
CA ILE A 20 0.12 0.48 -5.74
C ILE A 20 -0.42 -0.57 -4.77
N VAL A 21 -0.88 -0.14 -3.60
CA VAL A 21 -1.36 -1.00 -2.51
C VAL A 21 -2.85 -0.77 -2.30
N ALA A 22 -3.65 -1.79 -2.58
CA ALA A 22 -5.00 -1.94 -2.05
C ALA A 22 -4.92 -2.67 -0.71
N ASN A 23 -5.26 -1.98 0.38
CA ASN A 23 -5.16 -2.49 1.73
C ASN A 23 -6.55 -2.68 2.36
N ALA A 24 -6.89 -3.90 2.75
CA ALA A 24 -8.14 -4.19 3.43
C ALA A 24 -8.18 -3.50 4.80
N THR A 25 -9.37 -3.23 5.31
CA THR A 25 -9.53 -2.75 6.68
C THR A 25 -9.07 -3.79 7.69
N GLY A 26 -8.22 -3.41 8.64
CA GLY A 26 -7.66 -4.32 9.64
C GLY A 26 -6.42 -3.73 10.29
N CYS A 27 -5.63 -4.54 11.00
CA CYS A 27 -4.39 -4.04 11.62
C CYS A 27 -3.50 -3.31 10.61
N SER A 28 -3.38 -3.83 9.39
CA SER A 28 -2.60 -3.22 8.31
C SER A 28 -3.08 -1.86 7.85
N SER A 29 -4.40 -1.59 7.83
CA SER A 29 -4.90 -0.24 7.55
C SER A 29 -4.74 0.69 8.74
N ILE A 30 -4.86 0.17 9.97
CA ILE A 30 -4.66 0.98 11.19
C ILE A 30 -3.22 1.46 11.30
N TYR A 31 -2.23 0.57 11.29
CA TYR A 31 -0.84 1.03 11.36
C TYR A 31 -0.37 1.64 10.04
N GLY A 32 -1.03 1.35 8.91
CA GLY A 32 -0.67 1.82 7.56
C GLY A 32 -1.26 3.17 7.16
N GLY A 33 -2.34 3.62 7.81
CA GLY A 33 -3.11 4.79 7.38
C GLY A 33 -3.99 5.46 8.44
N SER A 34 -3.61 5.42 9.73
CA SER A 34 -4.31 6.20 10.77
C SER A 34 -3.84 7.65 10.80
N ALA A 35 -4.71 8.56 10.34
CA ALA A 35 -4.41 9.99 10.34
C ALA A 35 -4.00 10.49 11.74
N PRO A 36 -3.01 11.39 11.84
CA PRO A 36 -2.29 12.06 10.75
C PRO A 36 -1.04 11.31 10.25
N SER A 37 -0.73 10.12 10.76
CA SER A 37 0.54 9.45 10.50
C SER A 37 0.47 8.54 9.27
N THR A 38 1.43 8.70 8.36
CA THR A 38 1.56 7.90 7.13
C THR A 38 2.94 7.23 7.08
N PRO A 39 3.07 5.92 7.38
CA PRO A 39 4.37 5.25 7.46
C PRO A 39 4.97 4.91 6.09
N TYR A 40 4.14 4.79 5.05
CA TYR A 40 4.62 4.62 3.68
C TYR A 40 5.32 5.90 3.23
N ARG A 41 6.55 5.77 2.76
CA ARG A 41 7.38 6.91 2.37
C ARG A 41 7.95 6.71 0.98
N LYS A 42 8.07 7.82 0.24
CA LYS A 42 8.84 7.87 -0.99
C LYS A 42 10.33 7.55 -0.78
N SER A 43 10.94 6.95 -1.79
CA SER A 43 12.38 6.81 -1.96
C SER A 43 13.04 8.18 -1.90
N VAL A 44 14.17 8.28 -1.20
CA VAL A 44 14.97 9.52 -1.16
C VAL A 44 15.59 9.82 -2.52
N LYS A 45 15.83 8.80 -3.35
CA LYS A 45 16.61 8.93 -4.59
C LYS A 45 15.83 9.58 -5.73
N ASN A 46 14.59 9.16 -5.95
CA ASN A 46 13.76 9.64 -7.07
C ASN A 46 12.40 10.21 -6.63
N GLY A 47 12.08 10.17 -5.35
CA GLY A 47 10.81 10.67 -4.84
C GLY A 47 9.59 9.80 -5.16
N HIS A 48 9.77 8.61 -5.73
CA HIS A 48 8.70 7.65 -5.99
C HIS A 48 8.48 6.75 -4.77
N GLY A 49 7.27 6.23 -4.58
CA GLY A 49 6.95 5.33 -3.49
C GLY A 49 5.57 4.70 -3.65
N PRO A 50 5.16 3.86 -2.69
CA PRO A 50 3.88 3.17 -2.78
C PRO A 50 2.72 4.17 -2.77
N ALA A 51 1.88 4.12 -3.80
CA ALA A 51 0.55 4.72 -3.71
C ALA A 51 -0.32 3.76 -2.88
N TRP A 52 -0.91 4.25 -1.80
CA TRP A 52 -1.64 3.41 -0.84
C TRP A 52 -3.09 3.86 -0.72
N GLY A 53 -4.01 2.90 -0.68
CA GLY A 53 -5.42 3.14 -0.44
C GLY A 53 -6.07 2.03 0.37
N ASN A 54 -6.99 2.40 1.24
CA ASN A 54 -7.90 1.50 1.92
C ASN A 54 -9.32 1.89 1.51
N SER A 55 -10.02 0.96 0.86
CA SER A 55 -11.44 1.11 0.53
C SER A 55 -12.27 0.67 1.74
N LEU A 56 -12.76 -0.56 1.75
CA LEU A 56 -13.51 -1.13 2.85
C LEU A 56 -12.86 -2.44 3.32
N PHE A 57 -13.55 -3.13 4.21
CA PHE A 57 -13.08 -4.40 4.75
C PHE A 57 -13.26 -5.53 3.74
N GLU A 58 -14.40 -5.52 3.07
CA GLU A 58 -14.97 -6.61 2.29
C GLU A 58 -14.61 -6.56 0.80
N ASP A 59 -14.07 -5.45 0.30
CA ASP A 59 -13.92 -5.17 -1.15
C ASP A 59 -12.46 -5.05 -1.62
N ASN A 60 -11.49 -5.46 -0.80
CA ASN A 60 -10.09 -5.16 -1.06
C ASN A 60 -9.56 -5.78 -2.37
N ALA A 61 -10.03 -6.97 -2.74
CA ALA A 61 -9.58 -7.66 -3.94
C ALA A 61 -10.11 -6.97 -5.19
N GLU A 62 -11.38 -6.60 -5.19
CA GLU A 62 -12.10 -5.88 -6.24
C GLU A 62 -11.53 -4.47 -6.40
N PHE A 63 -11.20 -3.80 -5.29
CA PHE A 63 -10.52 -2.51 -5.29
C PHE A 63 -9.15 -2.58 -5.97
N GLY A 64 -8.35 -3.59 -5.62
CA GLY A 64 -7.06 -3.86 -6.27
C GLY A 64 -7.20 -4.24 -7.75
N LEU A 65 -8.25 -4.98 -8.11
CA LEU A 65 -8.56 -5.30 -9.52
C LEU A 65 -8.90 -4.04 -10.31
N GLY A 66 -9.68 -3.12 -9.75
CA GLY A 66 -9.98 -1.82 -10.35
C GLY A 66 -8.72 -1.00 -10.61
N MET A 67 -7.79 -0.94 -9.65
CA MET A 67 -6.47 -0.30 -9.83
C MET A 67 -5.70 -0.94 -10.99
N LYS A 68 -5.69 -2.28 -11.05
CA LYS A 68 -4.99 -3.02 -12.11
C LYS A 68 -5.54 -2.68 -13.50
N ILE A 69 -6.86 -2.75 -13.68
CA ILE A 69 -7.53 -2.43 -14.95
C ILE A 69 -7.23 -0.99 -15.37
N ALA A 70 -7.25 -0.03 -14.45
CA ALA A 70 -6.93 1.37 -14.77
C ALA A 70 -5.48 1.53 -15.28
N THR A 71 -4.52 0.85 -14.64
CA THR A 71 -3.10 0.92 -15.01
C THR A 71 -2.72 0.14 -16.27
N GLU A 72 -3.51 -0.84 -16.69
CA GLU A 72 -3.28 -1.56 -17.96
C GLU A 72 -3.77 -0.78 -19.18
N ASN A 73 -4.74 0.11 -18.99
CA ASN A 73 -5.33 0.91 -20.06
C ASN A 73 -4.66 2.28 -20.26
N THR A 74 -3.58 2.57 -19.54
CA THR A 74 -2.80 3.82 -19.63
C THR A 74 -1.39 3.50 -20.12
#